data_AF-A0A9E1E5W4-F1
#
_entry.id   AF-A0A9E1E5W4-F1
#
_cell.length_a   1.000
_cell.length_b   1.000
_cell.length_c   1.000
_cell.angle_alpha   90.00
_cell.angle_beta   90.00
_cell.angle_gamma   90.00
#
_symmetry.space_group_name_H-M   'P 1'
#
loop_
_entity.id
_entity.type
_entity.pdbx_description
1 polymer ?
#
loop_
_entity_poly.entity_id
_entity_poly.type
_entity_poly.pdbx_seq_one_letter_code
_entity_poly.pdbx_strand_id
1 'polypeptide(L)'
;MGLGTVWLAATFSRESFLNAMGIEKDHLLIAVSPVGYPADKQTVQEKLMRKTMNASARKPWAEIFFEEDFETSLTSERAQNYSVPLDMLRLAPSATNAQPWRVLKCGNTYHFYETHKKNVSEEESMIKQVDLGIAIAHFHQTALEMGLSGNFEKISQGSKNLPEDFHYMISWVAEE
;
A
#
# COMPACT_ATOMS: atom_id res chain seq x y z
N MET A 1 17.99 2.86 -14.72
CA MET A 1 17.13 2.11 -15.67
C MET A 1 16.23 3.01 -16.50
N GLY A 2 15.69 4.13 -15.97
CA GLY A 2 14.92 5.08 -16.81
C GLY A 2 13.58 4.55 -17.32
N LEU A 3 13.06 3.48 -16.71
CA LEU A 3 11.80 2.85 -17.08
C LEU A 3 10.66 3.44 -16.24
N GLY A 4 9.51 3.63 -16.88
CA GLY A 4 8.23 3.88 -16.23
C GLY A 4 7.46 2.57 -16.04
N THR A 5 6.60 2.59 -15.03
CA THR A 5 5.70 1.47 -14.69
C THR A 5 4.31 2.01 -14.37
N VAL A 6 3.28 1.18 -14.58
CA VAL A 6 1.91 1.48 -14.15
C VAL A 6 1.28 0.23 -13.55
N TRP A 7 0.45 0.37 -12.53
CA TRP A 7 -0.37 -0.72 -12.02
C TRP A 7 -1.73 -0.71 -12.69
N LEU A 8 -2.10 -1.82 -13.34
CA LEU A 8 -3.41 -2.01 -13.94
C LEU A 8 -4.10 -3.17 -13.24
N ALA A 9 -5.17 -2.88 -12.50
CA ALA A 9 -5.95 -3.88 -11.78
C ALA A 9 -7.36 -4.08 -12.37
N ALA A 10 -7.96 -3.05 -12.98
CA ALA A 10 -9.36 -3.11 -13.45
C ALA A 10 -9.55 -2.78 -14.94
N THR A 11 -8.52 -2.30 -15.63
CA THR A 11 -8.62 -1.72 -16.98
C THR A 11 -8.14 -2.65 -18.10
N PHE A 12 -8.05 -3.96 -17.84
CA PHE A 12 -7.60 -4.94 -18.82
C PHE A 12 -8.53 -6.17 -18.87
N SER A 13 -8.56 -6.84 -20.01
CA SER A 13 -9.29 -8.10 -20.19
C SER A 13 -8.50 -9.25 -19.58
N ARG A 14 -8.90 -9.71 -18.38
CA ARG A 14 -8.28 -10.86 -17.71
C ARG A 14 -8.28 -12.10 -18.59
N GLU A 15 -9.41 -12.40 -19.22
CA GLU A 15 -9.54 -13.56 -20.11
C GLU A 15 -8.54 -13.49 -21.27
N SER A 16 -8.39 -12.32 -21.90
CA SER A 16 -7.43 -12.17 -23.01
C SER A 16 -5.98 -12.38 -22.55
N PHE A 17 -5.63 -11.90 -21.35
CA PHE A 17 -4.30 -12.10 -20.77
C PHE A 17 -4.04 -13.56 -20.38
N LEU A 18 -5.00 -14.22 -19.71
CA LEU A 18 -4.89 -15.64 -19.35
C LEU A 18 -4.73 -16.52 -20.59
N ASN A 19 -5.56 -16.30 -21.61
CA ASN A 19 -5.49 -17.03 -22.88
C ASN A 19 -4.13 -16.79 -23.58
N ALA A 20 -3.64 -15.55 -23.62
CA ALA A 20 -2.37 -15.22 -24.28
C ALA A 20 -1.14 -15.80 -23.54
N MET A 21 -1.21 -15.92 -22.21
CA MET A 21 -0.14 -16.50 -21.39
C MET A 21 -0.24 -18.03 -21.27
N GLY A 22 -1.31 -18.65 -21.79
CA GLY A 22 -1.55 -20.09 -21.62
C GLY A 22 -1.81 -20.50 -20.17
N ILE A 23 -2.41 -19.60 -19.38
CA ILE A 23 -2.74 -19.84 -17.97
C ILE A 23 -4.19 -20.32 -17.88
N GLU A 24 -4.43 -21.34 -17.04
CA GLU A 24 -5.78 -21.86 -16.79
C GLU A 24 -6.71 -20.80 -16.17
N LYS A 25 -8.01 -20.90 -16.48
CA LYS A 25 -9.02 -19.85 -16.15
C LYS A 25 -9.31 -19.72 -14.65
N ASP A 26 -8.93 -20.70 -13.86
CA ASP A 26 -9.07 -20.75 -12.41
C ASP A 26 -7.94 -20.00 -11.68
N HIS A 27 -6.87 -19.62 -12.38
CA HIS A 27 -5.83 -18.76 -11.81
C HIS A 27 -6.27 -17.30 -11.73
N LEU A 28 -6.04 -16.71 -10.57
CA LEU A 28 -6.45 -15.36 -10.26
C LEU A 28 -5.39 -14.33 -10.70
N LEU A 29 -5.71 -13.57 -11.75
CA LEU A 29 -4.89 -12.46 -12.23
C LEU A 29 -5.38 -11.13 -11.64
N ILE A 30 -4.77 -10.71 -10.53
CA ILE A 30 -5.18 -9.49 -9.78
C ILE A 30 -4.75 -8.21 -10.48
N ALA A 31 -3.49 -8.14 -10.92
CA ALA A 31 -2.94 -6.95 -11.54
C ALA A 31 -1.82 -7.29 -12.54
N VAL A 32 -1.60 -6.36 -13.47
CA VAL A 32 -0.45 -6.37 -14.38
C VAL A 32 0.31 -5.06 -14.25
N SER A 33 1.63 -5.11 -14.43
CA SER A 33 2.47 -3.91 -14.46
C SER A 33 3.32 -3.86 -15.73
N PRO A 34 2.86 -3.10 -16.76
CA PRO A 34 3.70 -2.80 -17.91
C PRO A 34 4.95 -2.04 -17.48
N VAL A 35 6.07 -2.36 -18.12
CA VAL A 35 7.37 -1.71 -17.91
C VAL A 35 7.91 -1.26 -19.26
N GLY A 36 8.34 -0.01 -19.37
CA GLY A 36 8.88 0.52 -20.62
C GLY A 36 9.45 1.92 -20.47
N TYR A 37 10.06 2.44 -21.53
CA TYR A 37 10.53 3.83 -21.53
C TYR A 37 9.34 4.80 -21.61
N PRO A 38 9.22 5.78 -20.70
CA PRO A 38 8.20 6.81 -20.80
C PRO A 38 8.32 7.58 -22.13
N ALA A 39 7.19 7.92 -22.75
CA ALA A 39 7.20 8.81 -23.90
C ALA A 39 7.69 10.22 -23.51
N ASP A 40 8.44 10.88 -24.39
CA ASP A 40 9.03 12.21 -24.15
C ASP A 40 7.99 13.28 -23.78
N LYS A 41 6.75 13.12 -24.24
CA LYS A 41 5.63 14.03 -23.94
C LYS A 41 4.41 13.25 -23.51
N GLN A 42 3.91 13.59 -22.32
CA GLN A 42 2.62 13.11 -21.85
C GLN A 42 1.50 13.66 -22.72
N THR A 43 0.56 12.80 -23.10
CA THR A 43 -0.62 13.20 -23.85
C THR A 43 -1.58 14.03 -22.98
N VAL A 44 -2.45 14.83 -23.61
CA VAL A 44 -3.47 15.63 -22.89
C VAL A 44 -4.42 14.72 -22.10
N GLN A 45 -4.75 13.55 -22.65
CA GLN A 45 -5.60 12.55 -22.02
C GLN A 45 -4.96 11.99 -20.75
N GLU A 46 -3.67 11.65 -20.76
CA GLU A 46 -2.92 11.22 -19.57
C GLU A 46 -2.91 12.28 -18.47
N LYS A 47 -2.65 13.54 -18.83
CA LYS A 47 -2.64 14.66 -17.87
C LYS A 47 -4.01 14.83 -17.22
N LEU A 48 -5.09 14.72 -18.00
CA LEU A 48 -6.44 14.81 -17.49
C LEU A 48 -6.76 13.65 -16.54
N MET A 49 -6.45 12.41 -16.93
CA MET A 49 -6.66 11.21 -16.11
C MET A 49 -5.92 11.27 -14.76
N ARG A 50 -4.63 11.67 -14.76
CA ARG A 50 -3.87 11.84 -13.51
C ARG A 50 -4.48 12.89 -12.59
N LYS A 51 -5.04 13.96 -13.16
CA LYS A 51 -5.69 15.02 -12.40
C LYS A 51 -7.01 14.54 -11.78
N THR A 52 -7.86 13.82 -12.53
CA THR A 52 -9.11 13.27 -12.00
C THR A 52 -8.88 12.21 -10.92
N MET A 53 -7.85 11.38 -11.07
CA MET A 53 -7.47 10.39 -10.04
C MET A 53 -6.69 11.00 -8.86
N ASN A 54 -6.44 12.31 -8.89
CA ASN A 54 -5.60 13.03 -7.94
C ASN A 54 -4.27 12.30 -7.64
N ALA A 55 -3.66 11.70 -8.67
CA ALA A 55 -2.67 10.63 -8.53
C ALA A 55 -1.38 11.00 -7.78
N SER A 56 -1.10 12.31 -7.69
CA SER A 56 0.06 12.84 -6.94
C SER A 56 -0.27 13.21 -5.49
N ALA A 57 -1.54 13.33 -5.13
CA ALA A 57 -1.92 13.68 -3.78
C ALA A 57 -1.71 12.48 -2.85
N ARG A 58 -1.35 12.77 -1.61
CA ARG A 58 -1.28 11.78 -0.54
C ARG A 58 -2.04 12.27 0.67
N LYS A 59 -2.66 11.35 1.40
CA LYS A 59 -3.32 11.66 2.66
C LYS A 59 -2.30 12.27 3.63
N PRO A 60 -2.74 13.18 4.51
CA PRO A 60 -1.94 13.68 5.60
C PRO A 60 -1.39 12.55 6.47
N TRP A 61 -0.19 12.74 7.03
CA TRP A 61 0.45 11.80 7.95
C TRP A 61 -0.48 11.36 9.09
N ALA A 62 -1.17 12.33 9.70
CA ALA A 62 -2.05 12.12 10.84
C ALA A 62 -3.30 11.26 10.53
N GLU A 63 -3.63 11.06 9.25
CA GLU A 63 -4.72 10.16 8.87
C GLU A 63 -4.25 8.71 8.70
N ILE A 64 -2.94 8.47 8.59
CA ILE A 64 -2.36 7.16 8.27
C ILE A 64 -1.66 6.51 9.47
N PHE A 65 -0.92 7.30 10.25
CA PHE A 65 -0.02 6.80 11.27
C PHE A 65 -0.52 7.15 12.66
N PHE A 66 -0.68 6.13 13.50
CA PHE A 66 -1.20 6.26 14.86
C PHE A 66 -0.27 5.60 15.88
N GLU A 67 -0.51 5.89 17.16
CA GLU A 67 0.33 5.43 18.25
C GLU A 67 -0.50 4.98 19.45
N GLU A 68 -0.27 3.74 19.89
CA GLU A 68 -0.97 3.01 20.96
C GLU A 68 -2.49 2.79 20.74
N ASP A 69 -3.19 3.73 20.12
CA ASP A 69 -4.58 3.65 19.70
C ASP A 69 -4.81 4.34 18.34
N PHE A 70 -6.03 4.28 17.80
CA PHE A 70 -6.39 4.91 16.52
C PHE A 70 -6.92 6.35 16.66
N GLU A 71 -6.84 6.95 17.84
CA GLU A 71 -7.25 8.33 18.11
C GLU A 71 -6.03 9.27 18.18
N THR A 72 -4.88 8.72 18.52
CA THR A 72 -3.62 9.45 18.70
C THR A 72 -2.76 9.34 17.44
N SER A 73 -2.59 10.47 16.74
CA SER A 73 -1.66 10.55 15.61
C SER A 73 -0.22 10.35 16.08
N LEU A 74 0.52 9.47 15.38
CA LEU A 74 1.96 9.34 15.56
C LEU A 74 2.65 10.63 15.10
N THR A 75 3.65 11.12 15.85
CA THR A 75 4.49 12.26 15.40
C THR A 75 5.79 11.76 14.78
N SER A 76 6.46 12.60 13.97
CA SER A 76 7.75 12.25 13.37
C SER A 76 8.82 11.97 14.44
N GLU A 77 8.81 12.71 15.56
CA GLU A 77 9.74 12.49 16.68
C GLU A 77 9.51 11.12 17.33
N ARG A 78 8.25 10.73 17.53
CA ARG A 78 7.88 9.42 18.13
C ARG A 78 8.03 8.26 17.15
N ALA A 79 8.01 8.54 15.84
CA ALA A 79 8.37 7.57 14.80
C ALA A 79 9.87 7.25 14.77
N GLN A 80 10.72 8.14 15.34
CA GLN A 80 12.18 7.98 15.44
C GLN A 80 12.80 7.63 14.07
N ASN A 81 13.69 6.63 14.03
CA ASN A 81 14.37 6.19 12.81
C ASN A 81 13.42 5.68 11.72
N TYR A 82 12.18 5.34 12.07
CA TYR A 82 11.15 4.88 11.13
C TYR A 82 10.33 6.01 10.49
N SER A 83 10.58 7.29 10.82
CA SER A 83 9.87 8.41 10.19
C SER A 83 10.00 8.39 8.66
N VAL A 84 11.21 8.14 8.14
CA VAL A 84 11.47 8.10 6.69
C VAL A 84 10.86 6.84 6.03
N PRO A 85 11.04 5.60 6.55
CA PRO A 85 10.32 4.42 6.06
C PRO A 85 8.81 4.59 6.00
N LEU A 86 8.20 5.19 7.03
CA LEU A 86 6.77 5.46 7.06
C LEU A 86 6.36 6.51 6.01
N ASP A 87 7.15 7.56 5.80
CA ASP A 87 6.84 8.52 4.73
C ASP A 87 6.96 7.87 3.34
N MET A 88 7.91 6.96 3.12
CA MET A 88 8.02 6.21 1.88
C MET A 88 6.83 5.25 1.65
N LEU A 89 6.34 4.61 2.73
CA LEU A 89 5.07 3.87 2.69
C LEU A 89 3.92 4.77 2.25
N ARG A 90 3.82 5.98 2.83
CA ARG A 90 2.78 6.96 2.48
C ARG A 90 2.84 7.35 1.01
N LEU A 91 4.02 7.45 0.42
CA LEU A 91 4.21 7.81 -0.98
C LEU A 91 3.89 6.68 -1.98
N ALA A 92 3.72 5.44 -1.53
CA ALA A 92 3.44 4.30 -2.40
C ALA A 92 2.20 4.53 -3.31
N PRO A 93 2.17 3.94 -4.52
CA PRO A 93 1.01 3.98 -5.39
C PRO A 93 -0.11 3.06 -4.87
N SER A 94 -1.36 3.37 -5.22
CA SER A 94 -2.52 2.52 -4.96
C SER A 94 -3.58 2.65 -6.06
N ALA A 95 -4.43 1.63 -6.21
CA ALA A 95 -5.59 1.68 -7.07
C ALA A 95 -6.46 2.89 -6.73
N THR A 96 -6.87 3.64 -7.76
CA THR A 96 -7.64 4.89 -7.65
C THR A 96 -7.06 5.93 -6.67
N ASN A 97 -5.77 5.80 -6.32
CA ASN A 97 -5.11 6.57 -5.27
C ASN A 97 -5.81 6.49 -3.89
N ALA A 98 -6.47 5.36 -3.60
CA ALA A 98 -7.27 5.17 -2.40
C ALA A 98 -6.46 5.21 -1.10
N GLN A 99 -5.19 4.82 -1.16
CA GLN A 99 -4.27 4.73 -0.02
C GLN A 99 -4.93 3.97 1.15
N PRO A 100 -5.26 2.68 0.94
CA PRO A 100 -6.08 1.90 1.87
C PRO A 100 -5.25 1.30 3.01
N TRP A 101 -4.23 2.01 3.49
CA TRP A 101 -3.34 1.52 4.54
C TRP A 101 -3.41 2.40 5.78
N ARG A 102 -3.31 1.79 6.96
CA ARG A 102 -3.10 2.46 8.26
C ARG A 102 -2.02 1.71 9.03
N VAL A 103 -1.29 2.45 9.86
CA VAL A 103 -0.23 1.87 10.68
C VAL A 103 -0.43 2.30 12.12
N LEU A 104 -0.45 1.34 13.04
CA LEU A 104 -0.47 1.58 14.47
C LEU A 104 0.89 1.20 15.05
N LYS A 105 1.58 2.16 15.68
CA LYS A 105 2.81 1.91 16.42
C LYS A 105 2.48 1.60 17.88
N CYS A 106 2.93 0.45 18.37
CA CYS A 106 2.84 0.05 19.77
C CYS A 106 4.23 -0.36 20.26
N GLY A 107 4.85 0.44 21.13
CA GLY A 107 6.25 0.23 21.50
C GLY A 107 7.18 0.22 20.27
N ASN A 108 7.91 -0.88 20.03
CA ASN A 108 8.79 -1.07 18.86
C ASN A 108 8.13 -1.84 17.70
N THR A 109 6.80 -2.02 17.73
CA THR A 109 6.05 -2.76 16.72
C THR A 109 5.19 -1.83 15.89
N TYR A 110 5.16 -2.06 14.58
CA TYR A 110 4.33 -1.33 13.61
C TYR A 110 3.33 -2.30 13.00
N HIS A 111 2.06 -2.17 13.38
CA HIS A 111 0.97 -3.01 12.89
C HIS A 111 0.37 -2.39 11.62
N PHE A 112 0.37 -3.14 10.52
CA PHE A 112 -0.18 -2.71 9.24
C PHE A 112 -1.60 -3.22 9.05
N TYR A 113 -2.49 -2.29 8.73
CA TYR A 113 -3.89 -2.53 8.46
C TYR A 113 -4.21 -2.11 7.04
N GLU A 114 -4.97 -2.94 6.35
CA GLU A 114 -5.67 -2.57 5.13
C GLU A 114 -7.06 -2.00 5.50
N THR A 115 -7.58 -1.05 4.72
CA THR A 115 -8.87 -0.40 5.01
C THR A 115 -9.88 -0.51 3.87
N HIS A 116 -10.99 -1.18 4.13
CA HIS A 116 -12.17 -1.23 3.26
C HIS A 116 -13.46 -1.42 4.02
N LYS A 117 -14.57 -0.98 3.41
CA LYS A 117 -15.92 -1.19 3.91
C LYS A 117 -16.30 -2.66 3.83
N LYS A 118 -17.01 -3.19 4.83
CA LYS A 118 -17.47 -4.59 4.89
C LYS A 118 -18.13 -5.17 3.62
N ASN A 119 -18.73 -4.35 2.76
CA ASN A 119 -19.53 -4.79 1.61
C ASN A 119 -18.82 -4.63 0.26
N VAL A 120 -17.49 -4.49 0.23
CA VAL A 120 -16.74 -4.52 -1.04
C VAL A 120 -16.71 -5.94 -1.61
N SER A 121 -16.49 -6.08 -2.92
CA SER A 121 -16.27 -7.39 -3.53
C SER A 121 -14.94 -8.00 -3.05
N GLU A 122 -14.84 -9.32 -3.11
CA GLU A 122 -13.59 -10.04 -2.81
C GLU A 122 -12.44 -9.53 -3.67
N GLU A 123 -12.70 -9.29 -4.96
CA GLU A 123 -11.73 -8.72 -5.89
C GLU A 123 -11.23 -7.32 -5.44
N GLU A 124 -12.15 -6.45 -5.03
CA GLU A 124 -11.78 -5.12 -4.53
C GLU A 124 -10.97 -5.22 -3.23
N SER A 125 -11.33 -6.14 -2.32
CA SER A 125 -10.55 -6.41 -1.10
C SER A 125 -9.14 -6.88 -1.43
N MET A 126 -8.98 -7.82 -2.36
CA MET A 126 -7.67 -8.30 -2.80
C MET A 126 -6.82 -7.21 -3.46
N ILE A 127 -7.41 -6.33 -4.26
CA ILE A 127 -6.69 -5.18 -4.84
C ILE A 127 -6.13 -4.28 -3.73
N LYS A 128 -6.90 -4.01 -2.67
CA LYS A 128 -6.42 -3.19 -1.55
C LYS A 128 -5.34 -3.90 -0.72
N GLN A 129 -5.42 -5.22 -0.59
CA GLN A 129 -4.34 -6.01 0.02
C GLN A 129 -3.05 -5.91 -0.81
N VAL A 130 -3.15 -5.96 -2.14
CA VAL A 130 -1.99 -5.71 -3.03
C VAL A 130 -1.47 -4.29 -2.84
N ASP A 131 -2.34 -3.28 -2.78
CA ASP A 131 -1.95 -1.89 -2.53
C ASP A 131 -1.20 -1.73 -1.19
N LEU A 132 -1.70 -2.36 -0.12
CA LEU A 132 -0.98 -2.40 1.16
C LEU A 132 0.38 -3.10 1.02
N GLY A 133 0.45 -4.23 0.31
CA GLY A 133 1.69 -4.94 0.05
C GLY A 133 2.74 -4.07 -0.66
N ILE A 134 2.32 -3.28 -1.64
CA ILE A 134 3.19 -2.28 -2.30
C ILE A 134 3.68 -1.24 -1.29
N ALA A 135 2.80 -0.75 -0.41
CA ALA A 135 3.16 0.23 0.61
C ALA A 135 4.16 -0.33 1.64
N ILE A 136 3.94 -1.56 2.11
CA ILE A 136 4.87 -2.29 3.00
C ILE A 136 6.21 -2.53 2.31
N ALA A 137 6.23 -2.81 1.00
CA ALA A 137 7.49 -2.95 0.28
C ALA A 137 8.29 -1.64 0.28
N HIS A 138 7.65 -0.47 0.12
CA HIS A 138 8.33 0.83 0.19
C HIS A 138 8.91 1.10 1.60
N PHE A 139 8.13 0.79 2.64
CA PHE A 139 8.61 0.84 4.02
C PHE A 139 9.85 -0.03 4.21
N HIS A 140 9.75 -1.30 3.84
CA HIS A 140 10.79 -2.29 4.11
C HIS A 140 12.08 -1.99 3.34
N GLN A 141 11.99 -1.66 2.05
CA GLN A 141 13.18 -1.31 1.26
C GLN A 141 13.90 -0.08 1.82
N THR A 142 13.14 0.89 2.34
CA THR A 142 13.70 2.09 2.96
C THR A 142 14.32 1.77 4.32
N ALA A 143 13.69 0.90 5.11
CA ALA A 143 14.24 0.41 6.37
C ALA A 143 15.59 -0.32 6.15
N LEU A 144 15.65 -1.21 5.14
CA LEU A 144 16.87 -1.90 4.75
C LEU A 144 17.99 -0.94 4.32
N GLU A 145 17.68 0.04 3.46
CA GLU A 145 18.65 1.05 3.02
C GLU A 145 19.20 1.88 4.20
N MET A 146 18.37 2.11 5.21
CA MET A 146 18.76 2.82 6.43
C MET A 146 19.43 1.91 7.49
N GLY A 147 19.64 0.63 7.19
CA GLY A 147 20.25 -0.33 8.12
C GLY A 147 19.37 -0.67 9.33
N LEU A 148 18.06 -0.44 9.24
CA LEU A 148 17.12 -0.77 10.31
C LEU A 148 16.79 -2.26 10.27
N SER A 149 16.98 -2.93 11.41
CA SER A 149 16.74 -4.37 11.55
C SER A 149 15.38 -4.63 12.20
N GLY A 150 14.82 -5.79 11.89
CA GLY A 150 13.49 -6.20 12.31
C GLY A 150 12.93 -7.29 11.41
N ASN A 151 11.73 -7.75 11.75
CA ASN A 151 11.10 -8.85 11.04
C ASN A 151 9.58 -8.71 10.98
N PHE A 152 9.01 -9.32 9.93
CA PHE A 152 7.56 -9.36 9.76
C PHE A 152 6.94 -10.54 10.52
N GLU A 153 5.91 -10.26 11.33
CA GLU A 153 5.20 -11.26 12.13
C GLU A 153 3.69 -11.07 12.10
N LYS A 154 2.95 -12.19 12.21
CA LYS A 154 1.53 -12.18 12.52
C LYS A 154 1.35 -12.21 14.03
N ILE A 155 0.97 -11.08 14.60
CA ILE A 155 0.77 -10.91 16.04
C ILE A 155 -0.73 -10.86 16.32
N SER A 156 -1.18 -11.66 17.28
CA SER A 156 -2.57 -11.62 17.75
C SER A 156 -2.90 -10.22 18.27
N GLN A 157 -3.85 -9.55 17.63
CA GLN A 157 -4.30 -8.23 18.05
C GLN A 157 -5.27 -8.38 19.23
N GLY A 158 -4.88 -7.88 20.41
CA GLY A 158 -5.77 -7.75 21.56
C GLY A 158 -6.70 -6.55 21.38
N SER A 159 -7.64 -6.59 20.44
CA SER A 159 -8.40 -5.38 20.11
C SER A 159 -9.51 -5.11 21.12
N LYS A 160 -9.42 -4.01 21.88
CA LYS A 160 -10.61 -3.45 22.56
C LYS A 160 -11.37 -2.41 21.72
N ASN A 161 -10.79 -1.83 20.66
CA ASN A 161 -11.44 -0.76 19.87
C ASN A 161 -10.98 -0.71 18.39
N LEU A 162 -10.88 -1.84 17.68
CA LEU A 162 -10.52 -1.82 16.24
C LEU A 162 -11.70 -1.27 15.41
N PRO A 163 -11.52 -0.22 14.59
CA PRO A 163 -12.58 0.24 13.69
C PRO A 163 -13.02 -0.86 12.71
N GLU A 164 -14.31 -0.92 12.38
CA GLU A 164 -14.87 -2.01 11.58
C GLU A 164 -14.27 -2.15 10.18
N ASP A 165 -13.80 -1.04 9.61
CA ASP A 165 -13.24 -0.98 8.26
C ASP A 165 -11.72 -1.24 8.25
N PHE A 166 -11.10 -1.59 9.39
CA PHE A 166 -9.66 -1.81 9.52
C PHE A 166 -9.39 -3.31 9.64
N HIS A 167 -8.60 -3.83 8.71
CA HIS A 167 -8.31 -5.25 8.58
C HIS A 167 -6.82 -5.47 8.82
N TYR A 168 -6.47 -6.12 9.93
CA TYR A 168 -5.09 -6.42 10.27
C TYR A 168 -4.47 -7.38 9.25
N MET A 169 -3.24 -7.08 8.80
CA MET A 169 -2.55 -7.93 7.82
C MET A 169 -1.25 -8.51 8.37
N ILE A 170 -0.36 -7.67 8.90
CA ILE A 170 0.96 -8.08 9.40
C ILE A 170 1.56 -7.00 10.29
N SER A 171 2.57 -7.34 11.08
CA SER A 171 3.35 -6.41 11.89
C SER A 171 4.81 -6.40 11.47
N TRP A 172 5.48 -5.26 11.56
CA TRP A 172 6.95 -5.18 11.62
C TRP A 172 7.38 -5.01 13.07
N VAL A 173 8.17 -5.94 13.58
CA VAL A 173 8.80 -5.87 14.90
C VAL A 173 10.22 -5.36 14.67
N ALA A 174 10.48 -4.13 15.10
CA ALA A 174 11.83 -3.58 14.99
C ALA A 174 12.75 -4.21 16.05
N GLU A 175 14.00 -4.44 15.67
CA GLU A 175 15.08 -4.78 16.60
C GLU A 175 15.61 -3.50 17.26
N GLU A 176 16.14 -3.63 18.47
CA GLU A 176 16.79 -2.53 19.21
C GLU A 176 18.22 -2.24 18.70
#